data_AF-A0A7Y3NTW6-F1
#
_entry.id   AF-A0A7Y3NTW6-F1
#
_cell.length_a   1.000
_cell.length_b   1.000
_cell.length_c   1.000
_cell.angle_alpha   90.00
_cell.angle_beta   90.00
_cell.angle_gamma   90.00
#
_symmetry.space_group_name_H-M   'P 1'
#
loop_
_entity.id
_entity.type
_entity.pdbx_description
1 polymer ?
#
loop_
_entity_poly.entity_id
_entity_poly.type
_entity_poly.pdbx_seq_one_letter_code
_entity_poly.pdbx_strand_id
1 'polypeptide(L)'
;MQRTLIIVKPDGVQRGLIGEIVGRFERRGLQIIGIKMMRISHALAQEHYVMHQGKPFYEGLIRFMTGGPVVVLALQGNNAIDVSRKMMGATFGFKAEPGTIRGDFGLSSSFNLIHGSD
;
A
#
# COMPACT_ATOMS: atom_id res chain seq x y z
N MET A 1 12.61 -11.44 13.52
CA MET A 1 11.94 -10.23 12.97
C MET A 1 11.45 -10.53 11.57
N GLN A 2 10.25 -10.08 11.23
CA GLN A 2 9.68 -10.18 9.89
C GLN A 2 10.02 -8.93 9.08
N ARG A 3 9.96 -9.08 7.75
CA ARG A 3 10.02 -7.99 6.79
C ARG A 3 8.72 -7.99 5.99
N THR A 4 8.22 -6.81 5.65
CA THR A 4 7.01 -6.65 4.83
C THR A 4 7.23 -5.56 3.79
N LEU A 5 6.66 -5.75 2.61
CA LEU A 5 6.60 -4.75 1.57
C LEU A 5 5.37 -3.87 1.81
N ILE A 6 5.54 -2.56 1.72
CA ILE A 6 4.46 -1.59 1.67
C ILE A 6 4.58 -0.76 0.40
N ILE A 7 3.46 -0.48 -0.25
CA ILE A 7 3.41 0.38 -1.43
C ILE A 7 2.38 1.48 -1.17
N VAL A 8 2.85 2.72 -1.07
CA VAL A 8 1.98 3.90 -1.21
C VAL A 8 1.63 4.02 -2.69
N LYS A 9 0.36 3.81 -3.00
CA LYS A 9 -0.18 3.73 -4.35
C LYS A 9 -0.25 5.12 -5.01
N PRO A 10 -0.48 5.21 -6.34
CA PRO A 10 -0.46 6.48 -7.05
C PRO A 10 -1.45 7.53 -6.49
N ASP A 11 -2.62 7.10 -6.03
CA ASP A 11 -3.60 7.97 -5.36
C ASP A 11 -3.09 8.52 -4.02
N GLY A 12 -2.40 7.70 -3.22
CA GLY A 12 -1.75 8.15 -1.98
C GLY A 12 -0.63 9.15 -2.22
N VAL A 13 0.15 8.93 -3.29
CA VAL A 13 1.21 9.85 -3.71
C VAL A 13 0.62 11.18 -4.22
N GLN A 14 -0.35 11.13 -5.13
CA GLN A 14 -1.01 12.32 -5.69
C GLN A 14 -1.68 13.19 -4.64
N ARG A 15 -2.20 12.58 -3.57
CA ARG A 15 -2.83 13.28 -2.44
C ARG A 15 -1.82 13.82 -1.41
N GLY A 16 -0.51 13.63 -1.62
CA GLY A 16 0.51 14.10 -0.69
C GLY A 16 0.57 13.32 0.64
N LEU A 17 0.06 12.09 0.69
CA LEU A 17 -0.06 11.30 1.93
C LEU A 17 1.18 10.46 2.26
N ILE A 18 2.29 10.63 1.51
CA ILE A 18 3.51 9.84 1.74
C ILE A 18 4.00 10.03 3.18
N GLY A 19 4.23 11.28 3.61
CA GLY A 19 4.76 11.55 4.96
C GLY A 19 3.83 11.07 6.07
N GLU A 20 2.52 11.18 5.89
CA GLU A 20 1.54 10.73 6.87
C GLU A 20 1.52 9.20 7.00
N ILE A 21 1.54 8.47 5.89
CA ILE A 21 1.58 7.01 5.89
C ILE A 21 2.90 6.50 6.47
N VAL A 22 4.03 7.06 6.02
CA VAL A 22 5.37 6.66 6.49
C VAL A 22 5.52 6.94 7.99
N GLY A 23 5.15 8.15 8.42
CA GLY A 23 5.22 8.55 9.82
C GLY A 23 4.38 7.67 10.75
N ARG A 24 3.26 7.09 10.28
CA ARG A 24 2.49 6.12 11.08
C ARG A 24 3.28 4.85 11.36
N PHE A 25 3.98 4.29 10.37
CA PHE A 25 4.80 3.10 10.57
C PHE A 25 6.01 3.38 11.47
N GLU A 26 6.66 4.52 11.30
CA GLU A 26 7.77 4.95 12.17
C GLU A 26 7.31 5.13 13.62
N ARG A 27 6.19 5.84 13.86
CA ARG A 27 5.60 6.03 15.19
C ARG A 27 5.15 4.72 15.84
N ARG A 28 4.83 3.69 15.05
CA ARG A 28 4.54 2.34 15.58
C ARG A 28 5.80 1.61 16.06
N GLY A 29 6.98 2.02 15.61
CA GLY A 29 8.25 1.35 15.88
C GLY A 29 8.64 0.32 14.81
N LEU A 30 7.99 0.33 13.64
CA LEU A 30 8.51 -0.43 12.50
C LEU A 30 9.70 0.31 11.89
N GLN A 31 10.78 -0.43 11.62
CA GLN A 31 11.99 0.14 11.04
C GLN A 31 11.87 0.17 9.51
N ILE A 32 12.15 1.31 8.91
CA ILE A 32 12.29 1.42 7.46
C ILE A 32 13.68 0.95 7.08
N ILE A 33 13.77 -0.20 6.41
CA ILE A 33 15.03 -0.79 5.95
C ILE A 33 15.28 -0.58 4.45
N GLY A 34 14.34 0.09 3.77
CA GLY A 34 14.47 0.52 2.39
C GLY A 34 13.27 1.38 1.99
N ILE A 35 13.53 2.43 1.22
CA ILE A 35 12.49 3.30 0.67
C ILE A 35 12.91 3.77 -0.72
N LYS A 36 11.97 3.74 -1.68
CA LYS A 36 12.22 4.22 -3.04
C LYS A 36 10.94 4.76 -3.66
N MET A 37 11.02 5.94 -4.26
CA MET A 37 10.01 6.41 -5.20
C MET A 37 10.33 5.85 -6.59
N MET A 38 9.34 5.28 -7.27
CA MET A 38 9.51 4.73 -8.61
C MET A 38 8.21 4.74 -9.42
N ARG A 39 8.33 4.60 -10.73
CA ARG A 39 7.20 4.21 -11.60
C ARG A 39 7.30 2.72 -11.87
N ILE A 40 6.23 1.99 -11.60
CA ILE A 40 6.18 0.55 -11.84
C ILE A 40 5.96 0.33 -13.35
N SER A 41 6.78 -0.52 -13.96
CA SER A 41 6.57 -0.93 -15.36
C SER A 41 5.36 -1.86 -15.48
N HIS A 42 4.76 -1.93 -16.67
CA HIS A 42 3.63 -2.83 -16.90
C HIS A 42 3.96 -4.29 -16.55
N ALA A 43 5.12 -4.78 -17.00
CA ALA A 43 5.59 -6.13 -16.70
C ALA A 43 5.73 -6.39 -15.19
N LEU A 44 6.33 -5.45 -14.45
CA LEU A 44 6.51 -5.60 -12.99
C LEU A 44 5.18 -5.55 -12.24
N ALA A 45 4.22 -4.72 -12.68
CA ALA A 45 2.89 -4.70 -12.09
C ALA A 45 2.15 -6.03 -12.33
N GLN A 46 2.26 -6.60 -13.53
CA GLN A 46 1.64 -7.88 -13.87
C GLN A 46 2.23 -9.02 -13.06
N GLU A 47 3.56 -9.07 -12.90
CA GLU A 47 4.27 -10.03 -12.06
C GLU A 47 3.82 -9.92 -10.60
N HIS A 48 3.82 -8.70 -10.04
CA HIS A 48 3.43 -8.47 -8.64
C HIS A 48 1.98 -8.88 -8.37
N TYR A 49 1.07 -8.67 -9.32
CA TYR A 49 -0.36 -8.98 -9.17
C TYR A 49 -0.80 -10.25 -9.91
N VAL A 50 0.12 -11.17 -10.24
CA VAL A 50 -0.20 -12.39 -11.00
C VAL A 50 -1.32 -13.22 -10.36
N MET A 51 -1.40 -13.24 -9.02
CA MET A 51 -2.46 -13.90 -8.24
C MET A 51 -3.87 -13.32 -8.46
N HIS A 52 -3.99 -12.22 -9.19
CA HIS A 52 -5.26 -11.59 -9.56
C HIS A 52 -5.56 -11.71 -11.06
N GLN A 53 -4.69 -12.36 -11.84
CA GLN A 53 -4.93 -12.60 -13.25
C GLN A 53 -6.26 -13.35 -13.45
N GLY A 54 -7.03 -12.91 -14.45
CA GLY A 54 -8.37 -13.45 -14.74
C GLY A 54 -9.50 -12.86 -13.89
N LYS A 55 -9.20 -12.04 -12.87
CA LYS A 55 -10.27 -11.33 -12.12
C LYS A 55 -10.77 -10.12 -12.92
N PRO A 56 -12.07 -9.76 -12.83
CA PRO A 56 -12.65 -8.66 -13.61
C PRO A 56 -11.96 -7.29 -13.40
N PHE A 57 -11.33 -7.09 -12.25
CA PHE A 57 -10.64 -5.85 -11.89
C PHE A 57 -9.15 -5.82 -12.26
N TYR A 58 -8.58 -6.91 -12.77
CA TYR A 58 -7.14 -7.06 -12.98
C TYR A 58 -6.56 -5.99 -13.90
N GLU A 59 -7.13 -5.80 -15.08
CA GLU A 59 -6.67 -4.80 -16.05
C GLU A 59 -6.75 -3.37 -15.49
N GLY A 60 -7.80 -3.07 -14.74
CA GLY A 60 -7.95 -1.80 -14.03
C GLY A 60 -6.88 -1.60 -12.96
N LEU A 61 -6.55 -2.66 -12.20
CA LEU A 61 -5.49 -2.65 -11.20
C LEU A 61 -4.12 -2.40 -11.83
N ILE A 62 -3.78 -3.09 -12.91
CA ILE A 62 -2.51 -2.89 -13.62
C ILE A 62 -2.41 -1.45 -14.13
N ARG A 63 -3.43 -0.98 -14.86
CA ARG A 63 -3.49 0.40 -15.38
C ARG A 63 -3.32 1.43 -14.27
N PHE A 64 -4.00 1.22 -13.15
CA PHE A 64 -3.92 2.12 -12.00
C PHE A 64 -2.51 2.17 -11.42
N MET A 65 -1.91 1.01 -11.14
CA MET A 65 -0.59 0.92 -10.50
C MET A 65 0.54 1.44 -11.41
N THR A 66 0.39 1.37 -12.73
CA THR A 66 1.35 1.91 -13.70
C THR A 66 1.10 3.38 -14.07
N GLY A 67 -0.07 3.92 -13.71
CA GLY A 67 -0.52 5.25 -14.13
C GLY A 67 0.25 6.42 -13.52
N GLY A 68 0.90 6.21 -12.37
CA GLY A 68 1.65 7.25 -11.67
C GLY A 68 2.81 6.69 -10.84
N PRO A 69 3.59 7.56 -10.18
CA PRO A 69 4.63 7.14 -9.26
C PRO A 69 4.03 6.48 -8.01
N VAL A 70 4.78 5.55 -7.44
CA VAL A 70 4.53 4.94 -6.13
C VAL A 70 5.70 5.22 -5.20
N VAL A 71 5.48 5.06 -3.91
CA VAL A 71 6.57 4.92 -2.94
C VAL A 71 6.53 3.51 -2.36
N VAL A 72 7.59 2.75 -2.57
CA VAL A 72 7.76 1.41 -2.00
C VAL A 72 8.62 1.49 -0.74
N LEU A 73 8.21 0.77 0.29
CA LEU A 73 8.94 0.62 1.54
C LEU A 73 9.17 -0.84 1.86
N ALA A 74 10.36 -1.15 2.36
CA ALA A 74 10.63 -2.37 3.10
C ALA A 74 10.64 -2.04 4.58
N LEU A 75 9.70 -2.62 5.33
CA LEU A 75 9.60 -2.45 6.78
C LEU A 75 10.10 -3.71 7.50
N GLN A 76 10.74 -3.54 8.65
CA GLN A 76 11.19 -4.63 9.52
C GLN A 76 10.69 -4.43 10.95
N GLY A 77 10.29 -5.52 11.60
CA GLY A 77 9.82 -5.48 12.98
C GLY A 77 9.30 -6.82 13.50
N ASN A 78 8.80 -6.83 14.73
CA ASN A 78 8.10 -7.99 15.28
C ASN A 78 6.67 -8.01 14.70
N ASN A 79 6.27 -9.16 14.14
CA ASN A 79 4.98 -9.34 13.48
C ASN A 79 4.68 -8.26 12.42
N ALA A 80 5.70 -7.82 11.67
CA ALA A 80 5.61 -6.67 10.77
C ALA A 80 4.47 -6.80 9.76
N ILE A 81 4.21 -8.00 9.24
CA ILE A 81 3.12 -8.24 8.28
C ILE A 81 1.76 -7.96 8.94
N ASP A 82 1.45 -8.67 10.03
CA ASP A 82 0.17 -8.52 10.74
C ASP A 82 -0.04 -7.11 11.29
N VAL A 83 1.01 -6.51 11.86
CA VAL A 83 0.96 -5.14 12.39
C VAL A 83 0.67 -4.16 11.26
N SER A 84 1.38 -4.25 10.13
CA SER A 84 1.13 -3.38 8.99
C SER A 84 -0.28 -3.56 8.43
N ARG A 85 -0.77 -4.79 8.26
CA ARG A 85 -2.14 -5.05 7.76
C ARG A 85 -3.20 -4.47 8.69
N LYS A 86 -3.03 -4.62 10.02
CA LYS A 86 -3.93 -4.02 11.01
C LYS A 86 -3.93 -2.48 10.93
N MET A 87 -2.77 -1.86 10.76
CA MET A 87 -2.66 -0.41 10.61
C MET A 87 -3.24 0.11 9.29
N MET A 88 -3.15 -0.67 8.22
CA MET A 88 -3.72 -0.30 6.92
C MET A 88 -5.26 -0.26 6.95
N GLY A 89 -5.89 -1.19 7.67
CA GLY A 89 -7.35 -1.33 7.72
C GLY A 89 -7.92 -2.11 6.54
N ALA A 90 -9.23 -2.35 6.57
CA ALA A 90 -9.95 -3.12 5.56
C ALA A 90 -9.72 -2.58 4.14
N THR A 91 -9.80 -3.44 3.11
CA THR A 91 -9.48 -3.09 1.71
C THR A 91 -10.25 -1.88 1.19
N PHE A 92 -11.51 -1.72 1.61
CA PHE A 92 -12.38 -0.63 1.20
C PHE A 92 -12.44 0.42 2.31
N GLY A 93 -12.09 1.67 2.00
CA GLY A 93 -11.92 2.73 3.01
C GLY A 93 -13.18 2.98 3.84
N PHE A 94 -14.35 3.00 3.22
CA PHE A 94 -15.64 3.16 3.90
C PHE A 94 -16.03 2.00 4.83
N LYS A 95 -15.30 0.87 4.80
CA LYS A 95 -15.44 -0.26 5.73
C LYS A 95 -14.25 -0.40 6.67
N ALA A 96 -13.26 0.47 6.57
CA ALA A 96 -12.07 0.43 7.41
C ALA A 96 -12.32 1.24 8.68
N GLU A 97 -11.89 0.70 9.81
CA GLU A 97 -12.08 1.34 11.11
C GLU A 97 -11.35 2.70 11.18
N PRO A 98 -11.93 3.70 11.87
CA PRO A 98 -11.24 4.95 12.19
C PRO A 98 -9.89 4.70 12.88
N GLY A 99 -8.90 5.53 12.56
CA GLY A 99 -7.51 5.37 13.02
C GLY A 99 -6.63 4.49 12.14
N THR A 100 -7.22 3.72 11.21
CA THR A 100 -6.45 3.00 10.18
C THR A 100 -6.14 3.92 9.01
N ILE A 101 -5.09 3.61 8.22
CA ILE A 101 -4.71 4.44 7.06
C ILE A 101 -5.88 4.56 6.07
N ARG A 102 -6.59 3.46 5.80
CA ARG A 102 -7.74 3.48 4.89
C ARG A 102 -9.00 4.07 5.51
N GLY A 103 -9.21 3.92 6.83
CA GLY A 103 -10.35 4.52 7.51
C GLY A 103 -10.23 6.04 7.62
N ASP A 104 -9.03 6.55 7.88
CA ASP A 104 -8.81 8.00 8.04
C ASP A 104 -8.76 8.75 6.72
N PHE A 105 -8.30 8.09 5.65
CA PHE A 105 -8.01 8.77 4.40
C PHE A 105 -8.75 8.20 3.19
N GLY A 106 -9.35 7.02 3.28
CA GLY A 106 -9.97 6.32 2.15
C GLY A 106 -11.50 6.46 2.14
N LEU A 107 -12.06 6.85 0.99
CA LEU A 107 -13.51 6.84 0.75
C LEU A 107 -13.91 5.87 -0.39
N SER A 108 -12.95 5.45 -1.21
CA SER A 108 -13.20 4.67 -2.42
C SER A 108 -13.06 3.16 -2.19
N SER A 109 -13.74 2.37 -3.02
CA SER A 109 -13.53 0.93 -3.17
C SER A 109 -12.28 0.58 -3.98
N SER A 110 -11.83 1.48 -4.87
CA SER A 110 -10.75 1.22 -5.84
C SER A 110 -9.48 2.01 -5.53
N PHE A 111 -9.62 3.22 -4.98
CA PHE A 111 -8.51 4.09 -4.56
C PHE A 111 -8.31 4.00 -3.05
N ASN A 112 -7.58 2.96 -2.64
CA ASN A 112 -7.39 2.60 -1.24
C ASN A 112 -5.98 2.87 -0.71
N LEU A 113 -5.23 3.76 -1.37
CA LEU A 113 -4.01 4.45 -0.92
C LEU A 113 -2.75 3.59 -0.72
N ILE A 114 -2.89 2.35 -0.26
CA ILE A 114 -1.79 1.55 0.24
C ILE A 114 -1.98 0.06 -0.04
N HIS A 115 -0.88 -0.63 -0.33
CA HIS A 115 -0.78 -2.09 -0.40
C HIS A 115 0.28 -2.57 0.61
N GLY A 116 0.13 -3.81 1.07
CA GLY A 116 1.06 -4.48 1.95
C GLY A 116 1.09 -5.97 1.65
N SER A 117 2.18 -6.65 2.00
CA SER A 117 2.25 -8.12 1.92
C SER A 117 1.12 -8.76 2.73
N ASP A 118 0.57 -9.86 2.20
CA ASP A 118 -0.42 -10.70 2.87
C ASP A 118 0.24 -11.89 3.58
#